data_AF-A0AAD2JIF6-F1
#
_entry.id   AF-A0AAD2JIF6-F1
#
_cell.length_a   1.000
_cell.length_b   1.000
_cell.length_c   1.000
_cell.angle_alpha   90.00
_cell.angle_beta   90.00
_cell.angle_gamma   90.00
#
_symmetry.space_group_name_H-M   'P 1'
#
loop_
_entity.id
_entity.type
_entity.pdbx_description
1 polymer ?
#
loop_
_entity_poly.entity_id
_entity_poly.type
_entity_poly.pdbx_seq_one_letter_code
_entity_poly.pdbx_strand_id
1 'polypeptide(L)'
;MAEVLEDPQPRNNDDNAGVDELDEAPVNHVVTPERIQYLGLKLVGYKRKRLQKSTARVNFERFKGFFGLSPVTAAEIYHDMQTTDIEEAKYPTERDMEARFGFSMYWPRNVAWESIERLRALKHKKIKWEEDLCTDDIWVLTVDGIHCWIQEPKHPV
;
A
#
# COMPACT_ATOMS: atom_id res chain seq x y z
N MET A 1 -5.10 17.74 58.47
CA MET A 1 -5.72 17.94 57.16
C MET A 1 -4.89 17.15 56.17
N ALA A 2 -5.37 15.97 55.78
CA ALA A 2 -4.72 15.10 54.79
C ALA A 2 -5.57 15.15 53.53
N GLU A 3 -5.00 15.67 52.46
CA GLU A 3 -5.63 15.80 51.14
C GLU A 3 -5.51 14.43 50.44
N VAL A 4 -6.66 13.83 50.13
CA VAL A 4 -6.76 12.54 49.46
C VAL A 4 -6.41 12.76 47.99
N LEU A 5 -5.31 12.16 47.53
CA LEU A 5 -4.98 12.07 46.11
C LEU A 5 -6.02 11.16 45.45
N GLU A 6 -6.92 11.71 44.65
CA GLU A 6 -7.79 10.91 43.78
C GLU A 6 -6.97 10.26 42.66
N ASP A 7 -7.04 8.93 42.58
CA ASP A 7 -6.44 8.16 41.49
C ASP A 7 -7.05 8.58 40.13
N PRO A 8 -6.23 8.72 39.07
CA PRO A 8 -6.73 9.06 37.75
C PRO A 8 -7.64 7.93 37.23
N GLN A 9 -8.90 8.27 36.97
CA GLN A 9 -9.89 7.37 36.39
C GLN A 9 -9.38 6.78 35.06
N PRO A 10 -9.63 5.48 34.79
CA PRO A 10 -9.22 4.87 33.54
C PRO A 10 -9.87 5.60 32.38
N ARG A 11 -9.08 5.91 31.34
CA ARG A 11 -9.61 6.46 30.09
C ARG A 11 -10.59 5.45 29.52
N ASN A 12 -11.86 5.80 29.46
CA ASN A 12 -12.86 5.04 28.73
C ASN A 12 -12.40 4.96 27.27
N ASN A 13 -11.81 3.81 26.90
CA ASN A 13 -11.59 3.42 25.52
C ASN A 13 -12.92 2.97 24.93
N ASP A 14 -13.88 3.90 24.84
CA ASP A 14 -15.08 3.73 24.02
C ASP A 14 -14.79 4.10 22.55
N ASP A 15 -13.55 3.87 22.10
CA ASP A 15 -13.24 3.68 20.69
C ASP A 15 -13.66 2.25 20.31
N ASN A 16 -14.97 1.97 20.42
CA ASN A 16 -15.56 0.92 19.59
C ASN A 16 -15.56 1.44 18.15
N ALA A 17 -14.37 1.48 17.56
CA ALA A 17 -14.19 1.60 16.13
C ALA A 17 -14.81 0.33 15.55
N GLY A 18 -16.11 0.42 15.25
CA GLY A 18 -16.85 -0.66 14.60
C GLY A 18 -15.97 -1.21 13.48
N VAL A 19 -15.62 -2.50 13.63
CA VAL A 19 -14.74 -3.18 12.71
C VAL A 19 -15.38 -3.05 11.34
N ASP A 20 -14.71 -2.34 10.43
CA ASP A 20 -15.26 -2.01 9.12
C ASP A 20 -15.51 -3.36 8.42
N GLU A 21 -16.73 -3.61 7.94
CA GLU A 21 -17.08 -4.86 7.23
C GLU A 21 -16.16 -5.11 6.02
N LEU A 22 -15.56 -4.04 5.50
CA LEU A 22 -14.48 -4.10 4.52
C LEU A 22 -13.20 -4.73 5.12
N ASP A 23 -12.79 -4.36 6.32
CA ASP A 23 -11.57 -4.83 6.96
C ASP A 23 -11.62 -6.32 7.40
N GLU A 24 -12.80 -6.99 7.43
CA GLU A 24 -12.96 -8.39 7.88
C GLU A 24 -13.15 -9.46 6.78
N ALA A 25 -13.22 -9.10 5.50
CA ALA A 25 -13.57 -10.10 4.46
C ALA A 25 -12.48 -11.19 4.26
N PRO A 26 -12.79 -12.49 4.44
CA PRO A 26 -11.84 -13.58 4.21
C PRO A 26 -11.44 -13.71 2.74
N VAL A 27 -10.17 -14.08 2.52
CA VAL A 27 -9.43 -14.00 1.26
C VAL A 27 -9.84 -15.12 0.28
N ASN A 28 -11.03 -14.98 -0.31
CA ASN A 28 -11.34 -15.47 -1.65
C ASN A 28 -11.72 -14.22 -2.47
N HIS A 29 -10.70 -13.44 -2.79
CA HIS A 29 -10.72 -11.99 -2.79
C HIS A 29 -11.25 -11.38 -4.09
N VAL A 30 -12.56 -11.20 -4.19
CA VAL A 30 -13.18 -10.30 -5.17
C VAL A 30 -12.93 -8.86 -4.71
N VAL A 31 -12.09 -8.14 -5.43
CA VAL A 31 -11.78 -6.74 -5.11
C VAL A 31 -12.55 -5.84 -6.04
N THR A 32 -13.56 -5.15 -5.52
CA THR A 32 -14.30 -4.18 -6.31
C THR A 32 -13.46 -2.92 -6.55
N PRO A 33 -13.73 -2.14 -7.60
CA PRO A 33 -13.06 -0.86 -7.85
C PRO A 33 -13.12 0.11 -6.67
N GLU A 34 -14.23 0.12 -5.94
CA GLU A 34 -14.42 0.95 -4.74
C GLU A 34 -13.47 0.51 -3.63
N ARG A 35 -13.27 -0.81 -3.47
CA ARG A 35 -12.36 -1.34 -2.48
C ARG A 35 -10.91 -1.01 -2.81
N ILE A 36 -10.52 -1.14 -4.08
CA ILE A 36 -9.18 -0.70 -4.51
C ILE A 36 -8.99 0.80 -4.28
N GLN A 37 -9.97 1.62 -4.65
CA GLN A 37 -9.89 3.05 -4.43
C GLN A 37 -9.69 3.37 -2.95
N TYR A 38 -10.47 2.75 -2.07
CA TYR A 38 -10.35 2.94 -0.62
C TYR A 38 -8.99 2.50 -0.09
N LEU A 39 -8.54 1.29 -0.42
CA LEU A 39 -7.25 0.77 0.03
C LEU A 39 -6.08 1.60 -0.49
N GLY A 40 -6.10 1.97 -1.76
CA GLY A 40 -5.05 2.80 -2.36
C GLY A 40 -4.98 4.19 -1.72
N LEU A 41 -6.13 4.84 -1.46
CA LEU A 41 -6.14 6.14 -0.79
C LEU A 41 -5.74 6.04 0.70
N LYS A 42 -6.10 4.95 1.39
CA LYS A 42 -5.64 4.64 2.76
C LYS A 42 -4.12 4.47 2.78
N LEU A 43 -3.56 3.77 1.79
CA LEU A 43 -2.11 3.54 1.63
C LEU A 43 -1.32 4.86 1.48
N VAL A 44 -1.86 5.83 0.74
CA VAL A 44 -1.24 7.17 0.59
C VAL A 44 -1.64 8.15 1.72
N GLY A 45 -2.26 7.66 2.79
CA GLY A 45 -2.46 8.41 4.04
C GLY A 45 -3.80 9.15 4.17
N TYR A 46 -4.79 8.90 3.31
CA TYR A 46 -6.12 9.49 3.49
C TYR A 46 -6.87 8.79 4.62
N LYS A 47 -7.40 9.60 5.56
CA LYS A 47 -8.25 9.12 6.64
C LYS A 47 -9.68 8.85 6.13
N ARG A 48 -10.32 7.78 6.63
CA ARG A 48 -11.70 7.38 6.30
C ARG A 48 -12.70 8.54 6.34
N LYS A 49 -12.72 9.34 7.42
CA LYS A 49 -13.62 10.50 7.57
C LYS A 49 -13.49 11.52 6.43
N ARG A 50 -12.30 11.67 5.85
CA ARG A 50 -12.06 12.58 4.72
C ARG A 50 -12.58 11.98 3.40
N LEU A 51 -12.39 10.68 3.22
CA LEU A 51 -12.86 9.96 2.04
C LEU A 51 -14.39 9.94 1.96
N GLN A 52 -15.07 9.68 3.07
CA GLN A 52 -16.53 9.66 3.17
C GLN A 52 -17.16 11.04 2.88
N LYS A 53 -16.50 12.12 3.30
CA LYS A 53 -16.96 13.49 3.01
C LYS A 53 -16.72 13.92 1.56
N SER A 54 -15.92 13.17 0.83
CA SER A 54 -15.56 13.50 -0.55
C SER A 54 -16.47 12.76 -1.52
N THR A 55 -16.78 13.37 -2.65
CA THR A 55 -17.55 12.69 -3.69
C THR A 55 -16.73 11.58 -4.33
N ALA A 56 -17.42 10.56 -4.86
CA ALA A 56 -16.78 9.45 -5.57
C ALA A 56 -15.86 9.94 -6.70
N ARG A 57 -16.29 10.95 -7.46
CA ARG A 57 -15.48 11.59 -8.50
C ARG A 57 -14.18 12.17 -7.96
N VAL A 58 -14.22 12.86 -6.83
CA VAL A 58 -13.01 13.46 -6.23
C VAL A 58 -12.05 12.39 -5.73
N ASN A 59 -12.57 11.33 -5.11
CA ASN A 59 -11.72 10.21 -4.68
C ASN A 59 -11.13 9.45 -5.89
N PHE A 60 -11.88 9.35 -6.99
CA PHE A 60 -11.40 8.78 -8.24
C PHE A 60 -10.23 9.58 -8.82
N GLU A 61 -10.37 10.90 -8.95
CA GLU A 61 -9.29 11.76 -9.45
C GLU A 61 -8.07 11.75 -8.54
N ARG A 62 -8.26 11.70 -7.22
CA ARG A 62 -7.15 11.53 -6.28
C ARG A 62 -6.41 10.22 -6.50
N PHE A 63 -7.14 9.11 -6.63
CA PHE A 63 -6.53 7.81 -6.87
C PHE A 63 -5.73 7.83 -8.18
N LYS A 64 -6.35 8.29 -9.27
CA LYS A 64 -5.69 8.41 -10.57
C LYS A 64 -4.45 9.31 -10.49
N GLY A 65 -4.50 10.40 -9.73
CA GLY A 65 -3.37 11.30 -9.52
C GLY A 65 -2.16 10.66 -8.80
N PHE A 66 -2.38 9.68 -7.92
CA PHE A 66 -1.29 8.98 -7.23
C PHE A 66 -0.75 7.78 -8.00
N PHE A 67 -1.63 7.01 -8.65
CA PHE A 67 -1.28 5.71 -9.22
C PHE A 67 -1.23 5.70 -10.76
N GLY A 68 -1.64 6.79 -11.42
CA GLY A 68 -1.62 6.92 -12.89
C GLY A 68 -2.71 6.14 -13.63
N LEU A 69 -3.48 5.31 -12.93
CA LEU A 69 -4.51 4.42 -13.49
C LEU A 69 -5.82 4.50 -12.70
N SER A 70 -6.92 4.07 -13.31
CA SER A 70 -8.23 4.11 -12.67
C SER A 70 -8.40 2.96 -11.67
N PRO A 71 -9.19 3.13 -10.59
CA PRO A 71 -9.50 2.03 -9.67
C PRO A 71 -10.17 0.83 -10.36
N VAL A 72 -10.88 1.06 -11.47
CA VAL A 72 -11.51 0.00 -12.27
C VAL A 72 -10.44 -0.83 -12.96
N THR A 73 -9.53 -0.17 -13.70
CA THR A 73 -8.40 -0.84 -14.36
C THR A 73 -7.50 -1.55 -13.36
N ALA A 74 -7.27 -0.97 -12.19
CA ALA A 74 -6.55 -1.62 -11.12
C ALA A 74 -7.22 -2.93 -10.66
N ALA A 75 -8.56 -2.96 -10.62
CA ALA A 75 -9.33 -4.12 -10.18
C ALA A 75 -9.31 -5.23 -11.22
N GLU A 76 -9.36 -4.86 -12.50
CA GLU A 76 -9.18 -5.79 -13.61
C GLU A 76 -7.78 -6.40 -13.60
N ILE A 77 -6.72 -5.59 -13.50
CA ILE A 77 -5.34 -6.08 -13.39
C ILE A 77 -5.21 -7.02 -12.17
N TYR A 78 -5.82 -6.65 -11.05
CA TYR A 78 -5.80 -7.46 -9.84
C TYR A 78 -6.49 -8.82 -10.05
N HIS A 79 -7.66 -8.83 -10.68
CA HIS A 79 -8.36 -10.04 -11.05
C HIS A 79 -7.51 -10.90 -11.99
N ASP A 80 -6.91 -10.31 -13.01
CA ASP A 80 -6.07 -11.02 -13.98
C ASP A 80 -4.87 -11.68 -13.31
N MET A 81 -4.21 -11.01 -12.35
CA MET A 81 -3.13 -11.61 -11.56
C MET A 81 -3.59 -12.81 -10.73
N GLN A 82 -4.86 -12.87 -10.32
CA GLN A 82 -5.40 -14.01 -9.57
C GLN A 82 -5.78 -15.18 -10.48
N THR A 83 -6.26 -14.90 -11.70
CA THR A 83 -6.81 -15.91 -12.61
C THR A 83 -5.85 -16.33 -13.71
N THR A 84 -4.70 -15.67 -13.86
CA THR A 84 -3.72 -16.00 -14.89
C THR A 84 -3.21 -17.45 -14.73
N ASP A 85 -3.01 -18.09 -15.88
CA ASP A 85 -2.40 -19.41 -16.05
C ASP A 85 -0.86 -19.35 -16.09
N ILE A 86 -0.29 -18.15 -16.17
CA ILE A 86 1.15 -17.92 -16.15
C ILE A 86 1.63 -17.98 -14.69
N GLU A 87 2.22 -19.12 -14.31
CA GLU A 87 2.70 -19.37 -12.95
C GLU A 87 3.62 -18.26 -12.38
N GLU A 88 4.43 -17.62 -13.22
CA GLU A 88 5.33 -16.52 -12.80
C GLU A 88 4.60 -15.19 -12.52
N ALA A 89 3.45 -14.96 -13.17
CA ALA A 89 2.65 -13.75 -13.02
C ALA A 89 1.48 -13.92 -12.03
N LYS A 90 1.20 -15.17 -11.64
CA LYS A 90 0.11 -15.52 -10.75
C LYS A 90 0.40 -15.06 -9.33
N TYR A 91 -0.52 -14.28 -8.77
CA TYR A 91 -0.44 -13.88 -7.38
C TYR A 91 -0.62 -15.10 -6.47
N PRO A 92 0.38 -15.49 -5.67
CA PRO A 92 0.27 -16.64 -4.80
C PRO A 92 -0.80 -16.36 -3.73
N THR A 93 -1.80 -17.23 -3.62
CA THR A 93 -2.78 -17.14 -2.55
C THR A 93 -2.14 -17.52 -1.21
N GLU A 94 -2.76 -17.15 -0.10
CA GLU A 94 -2.24 -17.52 1.23
C GLU A 94 -2.16 -19.04 1.42
N ARG A 95 -3.06 -19.79 0.78
CA ARG A 95 -3.02 -21.27 0.74
C ARG A 95 -1.85 -21.79 -0.07
N ASP A 96 -1.54 -21.17 -1.20
CA ASP A 96 -0.37 -21.55 -2.00
C ASP A 96 0.93 -21.32 -1.22
N MET A 97 0.99 -20.22 -0.44
CA MET A 97 2.12 -19.94 0.44
C MET A 97 2.22 -20.94 1.60
N GLU A 98 1.10 -21.28 2.24
CA GLU A 98 1.05 -22.28 3.32
C GLU A 98 1.50 -23.66 2.82
N ALA A 99 1.00 -24.09 1.65
CA ALA A 99 1.41 -25.36 1.04
C ALA A 99 2.90 -25.37 0.64
N ARG A 100 3.42 -24.25 0.10
CA ARG A 100 4.81 -24.16 -0.36
C ARG A 100 5.82 -24.09 0.79
N PHE A 101 5.51 -23.35 1.87
CA PHE A 101 6.47 -23.03 2.92
C PHE A 101 6.15 -23.66 4.29
N GLY A 102 4.99 -24.29 4.47
CA GLY A 102 4.59 -24.92 5.73
C GLY A 102 4.29 -23.93 6.86
N PHE A 103 4.02 -22.66 6.53
CA PHE A 103 3.63 -21.62 7.49
C PHE A 103 2.12 -21.42 7.50
N SER A 104 1.55 -21.07 8.66
CA SER A 104 0.13 -20.65 8.74
C SER A 104 -0.16 -19.50 7.77
N MET A 105 -1.30 -19.54 7.08
CA MET A 105 -1.73 -18.56 6.06
C MET A 105 -1.53 -17.08 6.43
N TYR A 106 -1.61 -16.74 7.72
CA TYR A 106 -1.48 -15.36 8.22
C TYR A 106 -0.04 -14.91 8.48
N TRP A 107 0.87 -15.86 8.75
CA TRP A 107 2.23 -15.54 9.20
C TRP A 107 3.10 -14.92 8.09
N PRO A 108 3.16 -15.46 6.84
CA PRO A 108 3.97 -14.89 5.77
C PRO A 108 3.56 -13.46 5.40
N ARG A 109 2.25 -13.18 5.34
CA ARG A 109 1.72 -11.85 5.03
C ARG A 109 2.21 -10.81 6.04
N ASN A 110 2.03 -11.11 7.33
CA ASN A 110 2.37 -10.18 8.40
C ASN A 110 3.89 -9.94 8.46
N VAL A 111 4.68 -11.01 8.35
CA VAL A 111 6.16 -10.91 8.38
C VAL A 111 6.69 -10.15 7.16
N ALA A 112 6.13 -10.37 5.97
CA ALA A 112 6.53 -9.64 4.77
C ALA A 112 6.24 -8.13 4.91
N TRP A 113 5.04 -7.75 5.35
CA TRP A 113 4.68 -6.34 5.57
C TRP A 113 5.53 -5.68 6.65
N GLU A 114 5.73 -6.36 7.78
CA GLU A 114 6.61 -5.86 8.85
C GLU A 114 8.05 -5.65 8.34
N SER A 115 8.53 -6.57 7.51
CA SER A 115 9.86 -6.47 6.89
C SER A 115 9.95 -5.27 5.93
N ILE A 116 8.90 -5.02 5.13
CA ILE A 116 8.81 -3.84 4.26
C ILE A 116 8.79 -2.55 5.08
N GLU A 117 8.05 -2.49 6.18
CA GLU A 117 8.03 -1.32 7.06
C GLU A 117 9.39 -1.04 7.69
N ARG A 118 10.11 -2.09 8.11
CA ARG A 118 11.50 -1.99 8.59
C ARG A 118 12.43 -1.46 7.49
N LEU A 119 12.34 -1.97 6.26
CA LEU A 119 13.10 -1.47 5.11
C LEU A 119 12.78 0.00 4.82
N ARG A 120 11.50 0.38 4.85
CA ARG A 120 11.05 1.78 4.69
C ARG A 120 11.65 2.67 5.77
N ALA A 121 11.67 2.23 7.02
CA ALA A 121 12.30 2.97 8.11
C ALA A 121 13.81 3.17 7.87
N LEU A 122 14.47 2.21 7.20
CA LEU A 122 15.88 2.27 6.84
C LEU A 122 16.17 3.06 5.55
N LYS A 123 15.15 3.60 4.85
CA LYS A 123 15.32 4.35 3.59
C LYS A 123 16.40 5.43 3.69
N HIS A 124 16.40 6.20 4.77
CA HIS A 124 17.37 7.28 5.03
C HIS A 124 18.82 6.80 5.29
N LYS A 125 19.00 5.53 5.65
CA LYS A 125 20.32 4.92 5.85
C LYS A 125 20.83 4.18 4.62
N LYS A 126 19.92 3.54 3.89
CA LYS A 126 20.24 2.63 2.78
C LYS A 126 20.28 3.33 1.41
N ILE A 127 19.50 4.38 1.22
CA ILE A 127 19.58 5.22 0.01
C ILE A 127 20.46 6.42 0.35
N LYS A 128 21.77 6.17 0.39
CA LYS A 128 22.79 7.20 0.46
C LYS A 128 23.70 7.02 -0.74
N TRP A 129 23.88 8.10 -1.49
CA TRP A 129 24.93 8.17 -2.48
C TRP A 129 26.27 8.29 -1.74
N GLU A 130 27.31 7.61 -2.23
CA GLU A 130 28.66 7.83 -1.74
C GLU A 130 29.04 9.29 -2.02
N GLU A 131 29.68 9.95 -1.06
CA GLU A 131 30.01 11.40 -1.13
C GLU A 131 30.97 11.72 -2.29
N ASP A 132 31.69 10.69 -2.76
CA ASP A 132 32.74 10.78 -3.78
C ASP A 132 32.23 10.49 -5.20
N LEU A 133 30.91 10.31 -5.38
CA LEU A 133 30.28 10.18 -6.69
C LEU A 133 30.29 11.55 -7.39
N CYS A 134 31.47 11.87 -7.94
CA CYS A 134 31.80 12.90 -8.91
C CYS A 134 30.73 13.99 -9.08
N THR A 135 30.95 15.15 -8.45
CA THR A 135 30.02 16.29 -8.42
C THR A 135 29.76 16.95 -9.78
N ASP A 136 30.48 16.54 -10.82
CA ASP A 136 30.44 17.16 -12.16
C ASP A 136 29.78 16.25 -13.22
N ASP A 137 29.35 15.04 -12.88
CA ASP A 137 28.74 14.09 -13.81
C ASP A 137 27.19 14.12 -13.78
N ILE A 138 26.56 13.92 -14.94
CA ILE A 138 25.10 13.78 -15.05
C ILE A 138 24.73 12.33 -14.75
N TRP A 139 24.09 12.11 -13.61
CA TRP A 139 23.58 10.81 -13.20
C TRP A 139 22.19 10.55 -13.81
N VAL A 140 22.11 9.60 -14.75
CA VAL A 140 20.82 9.08 -15.25
C VAL A 140 20.51 7.79 -14.50
N LEU A 141 19.50 7.84 -13.65
CA LEU A 141 19.08 6.72 -12.80
C LEU A 141 17.66 6.33 -13.18
N THR A 142 17.46 5.06 -13.53
CA THR A 142 16.13 4.49 -13.68
C THR A 142 15.82 3.69 -12.42
N VAL A 143 14.83 4.16 -11.64
CA VAL A 143 14.16 3.29 -10.67
C VAL A 143 13.06 2.60 -11.48
N ASP A 144 13.27 1.34 -11.86
CA ASP A 144 12.30 0.62 -12.67
C ASP A 144 11.05 0.27 -11.86
N GLY A 145 10.10 1.19 -11.94
CA GLY A 145 8.71 1.00 -11.55
C GLY A 145 7.73 1.54 -12.59
N ILE A 146 8.16 1.60 -13.87
CA ILE A 146 7.51 2.08 -15.11
C ILE A 146 8.43 3.11 -15.81
N HIS A 147 8.94 2.75 -16.98
CA HIS A 147 9.55 3.67 -17.94
C HIS A 147 8.43 4.59 -18.49
N CYS A 148 8.35 5.83 -18.02
CA CYS A 148 7.33 6.80 -18.46
C CYS A 148 7.72 7.48 -19.78
N TRP A 149 7.10 7.05 -20.89
CA TRP A 149 7.30 7.56 -22.27
C TRP A 149 7.10 9.09 -22.43
N ILE A 150 6.37 9.75 -21.53
CA ILE A 150 5.99 11.17 -21.69
C ILE A 150 7.18 12.14 -21.54
N GLN A 151 8.33 11.68 -21.01
CA GLN A 151 9.51 12.52 -20.78
C GLN A 151 10.81 12.00 -21.41
N GLU A 152 10.75 11.02 -22.32
CA GLU A 152 11.95 10.69 -23.10
C GLU A 152 12.36 11.89 -23.97
N PRO A 153 13.61 12.39 -23.84
CA PRO A 153 14.10 13.44 -24.73
C PRO A 153 14.05 12.91 -26.16
N LYS A 154 13.22 13.53 -27.01
CA LYS A 154 13.23 13.20 -28.44
C LYS A 154 14.56 13.67 -29.02
N HIS A 155 15.22 12.80 -29.77
CA HIS A 155 16.43 13.16 -30.49
C HIS A 155 16.16 14.41 -31.34
N PRO A 156 17.05 15.43 -31.31
CA PRO A 156 16.91 16.58 -32.19
C PRO A 156 17.01 16.12 -33.65
N VAL A 157 16.16 16.70 -34.48
CA VAL A 157 16.18 16.50 -35.94
C VAL A 157 17.28 17.35 -36.56
#